data_AF-A0A1J5D695-F1
#
_entry.id   AF-A0A1J5D695-F1
#
_cell.length_a   1.000
_cell.length_b   1.000
_cell.length_c   1.000
_cell.angle_alpha   90.00
_cell.angle_beta   90.00
_cell.angle_gamma   90.00
#
_symmetry.space_group_name_H-M   'P 1'
#
loop_
_entity.id
_entity.type
_entity.pdbx_description
1 polymer ?
#
loop_
_entity_poly.entity_id
_entity_poly.type
_entity_poly.pdbx_seq_one_letter_code
_entity_poly.pdbx_strand_id
1 'polypeptide(L)'
;MTAGLNNDYAAQVKGALEALKEHDLVVIHVEAPDEAAHGGAIDDKMEAIQKVDGEIVSRIRKWGKDAIRVLIMPDHATPIKIKTHTDEPVPFMLWGKGFEANGAERFTEAEAKGTGFFIDEGYNIMGKLIRMS
;
A
#
# COMPACT_ATOMS: atom_id res chain seq x y z
N MET A 1 12.55 15.42 -4.68
CA MET A 1 11.63 14.32 -5.02
C MET A 1 12.41 13.37 -5.92
N THR A 2 12.86 12.23 -5.40
CA THR A 2 13.52 11.18 -6.19
C THR A 2 12.53 10.02 -6.29
N ALA A 3 11.71 10.01 -7.35
CA ALA A 3 10.63 9.03 -7.52
C ALA A 3 11.09 7.66 -8.05
N GLY A 4 12.41 7.41 -8.17
CA GLY A 4 12.97 6.12 -8.64
C GLY A 4 13.41 5.19 -7.51
N LEU A 5 14.14 4.12 -7.85
CA LEU A 5 14.72 3.14 -6.91
C LEU A 5 15.61 3.74 -5.79
N ASN A 6 16.10 4.97 -5.99
CA ASN A 6 16.90 5.74 -5.02
C ASN A 6 16.03 6.60 -4.08
N ASN A 7 14.73 6.33 -3.97
CA ASN A 7 13.88 7.01 -2.99
C ASN A 7 14.32 6.66 -1.57
N ASP A 8 14.36 7.67 -0.69
CA ASP A 8 14.62 7.47 0.74
C ASP A 8 13.29 7.13 1.45
N TYR A 9 12.88 5.87 1.33
CA TYR A 9 11.64 5.35 1.93
C TYR A 9 11.61 5.58 3.45
N ALA A 10 12.77 5.41 4.08
CA ALA A 10 12.99 5.66 5.49
C ALA A 10 12.66 7.11 5.91
N ALA A 11 13.16 8.10 5.16
CA ALA A 11 12.88 9.50 5.41
C ALA A 11 11.42 9.84 5.10
N GLN A 12 10.86 9.28 4.03
CA GLN A 12 9.48 9.49 3.62
C GLN A 12 8.49 9.07 4.72
N VAL A 13 8.60 7.84 5.22
CA VAL A 13 7.70 7.36 6.29
C VAL A 13 7.94 8.10 7.60
N LYS A 14 9.19 8.50 7.91
CA LYS A 14 9.47 9.34 9.08
C LYS A 14 8.73 10.68 8.98
N GLY A 15 8.83 11.36 7.83
CA GLY A 15 8.11 12.61 7.59
C GLY A 15 6.60 12.44 7.69
N ALA A 16 6.05 11.34 7.15
CA ALA A 16 4.63 11.06 7.21
C ALA A 16 4.13 10.82 8.65
N LEU A 17 4.87 10.06 9.45
CA LEU A 17 4.54 9.81 10.85
C LEU A 17 4.67 11.09 11.71
N GLU A 18 5.64 11.95 11.42
CA GLU A 18 5.71 13.26 12.10
C GLU A 18 4.54 14.17 11.69
N ALA A 19 4.15 14.20 10.42
CA ALA A 19 3.01 14.97 9.94
C ALA A 19 1.69 14.52 10.58
N LEU A 20 1.51 13.22 10.83
CA LEU A 20 0.32 12.66 11.51
C LEU A 20 0.12 13.17 12.95
N LYS A 21 1.12 13.80 13.57
CA LYS A 21 0.94 14.45 14.88
C LYS A 21 0.10 15.72 14.79
N GLU A 22 0.08 16.34 13.62
CA GLU A 22 -0.58 17.63 13.36
C GLU A 22 -1.71 17.51 12.32
N HIS A 23 -1.88 16.34 11.70
CA HIS A 23 -2.82 16.10 10.59
C HIS A 23 -3.60 14.80 10.81
N ASP A 24 -4.89 14.80 10.51
CA ASP A 24 -5.76 13.63 10.67
C ASP A 24 -5.52 12.53 9.62
N LEU A 25 -4.96 12.90 8.46
CA LEU A 25 -4.68 12.00 7.36
C LEU A 25 -3.38 12.39 6.65
N VAL A 26 -2.55 11.40 6.37
CA VAL A 26 -1.32 11.55 5.60
C VAL A 26 -1.25 10.43 4.57
N VAL A 27 -0.76 10.75 3.37
CA VAL A 27 -0.60 9.82 2.25
C VAL A 27 0.88 9.64 1.94
N ILE A 28 1.31 8.38 1.82
CA ILE A 28 2.63 8.01 1.32
C ILE A 28 2.43 7.41 -0.07
N HIS A 29 3.06 8.00 -1.08
CA HIS A 29 3.03 7.51 -2.46
C HIS A 29 4.39 6.96 -2.88
N VAL A 30 4.41 5.81 -3.54
CA VAL A 30 5.64 5.14 -3.98
C VAL A 30 5.49 4.71 -5.43
N GLU A 31 6.25 5.34 -6.31
CA GLU A 31 6.20 5.17 -7.77
C GLU A 31 7.01 3.97 -8.28
N ALA A 32 8.12 3.63 -7.61
CA ALA A 32 9.12 2.70 -8.14
C ALA A 32 8.60 1.32 -8.59
N PRO A 33 7.59 0.68 -7.94
CA PRO A 33 7.02 -0.58 -8.43
C PRO A 33 6.35 -0.47 -9.81
N ASP A 34 5.79 0.70 -10.14
CA ASP A 34 5.09 0.93 -11.41
C ASP A 34 6.08 1.19 -12.55
N GLU A 35 7.07 2.06 -12.33
CA GLU A 35 8.17 2.32 -13.27
C GLU A 35 8.94 1.03 -13.64
N ALA A 36 9.22 0.18 -12.65
CA ALA A 36 9.82 -1.13 -12.90
C ALA A 36 8.90 -2.03 -13.74
N ALA A 37 7.58 -1.95 -13.52
CA ALA A 37 6.61 -2.71 -14.29
C ALA A 37 6.53 -2.26 -15.76
N HIS A 38 6.53 -0.95 -16.02
CA HIS A 38 6.62 -0.37 -17.35
C HIS A 38 7.92 -0.76 -18.07
N GLY A 39 9.04 -0.82 -17.36
CA GLY A 39 10.31 -1.35 -17.91
C GLY A 39 10.25 -2.85 -18.23
N GLY A 40 9.37 -3.61 -17.58
CA GLY A 40 9.38 -5.07 -17.56
C GLY A 40 10.51 -5.64 -16.70
N ALA A 41 11.02 -4.87 -15.74
CA ALA A 41 12.11 -5.24 -14.85
C ALA A 41 11.54 -5.95 -13.62
N ILE A 42 11.45 -7.28 -13.69
CA ILE A 42 10.85 -8.10 -12.62
C ILE A 42 11.62 -7.99 -11.30
N ASP A 43 12.95 -8.04 -11.37
CA ASP A 43 13.81 -7.99 -10.19
C ASP A 43 13.70 -6.63 -9.49
N ASP A 44 13.72 -5.53 -10.26
CA ASP A 44 13.54 -4.18 -9.74
C ASP A 44 12.15 -3.98 -9.10
N LYS A 45 11.10 -4.55 -9.71
CA LYS A 45 9.74 -4.48 -9.14
C LYS A 45 9.68 -5.23 -7.80
N MET A 46 10.29 -6.42 -7.73
CA MET A 46 10.37 -7.19 -6.50
C MET A 46 11.17 -6.46 -5.42
N GLU A 47 12.33 -5.90 -5.77
CA GLU A 47 13.16 -5.13 -4.85
C GLU A 47 12.41 -3.90 -4.32
N ALA A 48 11.71 -3.17 -5.19
CA ALA A 48 10.91 -2.01 -4.80
C ALA A 48 9.82 -2.39 -3.78
N ILE A 49 9.07 -3.47 -4.02
CA ILE A 49 8.04 -3.97 -3.10
C ILE A 49 8.66 -4.39 -1.75
N GLN A 50 9.80 -5.09 -1.77
CA GLN A 50 10.52 -5.50 -0.55
C GLN A 50 11.02 -4.30 0.26
N LYS A 51 11.50 -3.25 -0.41
CA LYS A 51 11.89 -1.98 0.24
C LYS A 51 10.68 -1.27 0.86
N VAL A 52 9.55 -1.23 0.17
CA VAL A 52 8.30 -0.69 0.74
C VAL A 52 7.91 -1.46 2.01
N ASP A 53 7.90 -2.79 1.99
CA ASP A 53 7.59 -3.60 3.16
C ASP A 53 8.59 -3.37 4.31
N GLY A 54 9.89 -3.50 4.02
CA GLY A 54 10.96 -3.41 4.99
C GLY A 54 11.16 -2.03 5.59
N GLU A 55 10.97 -0.95 4.82
CA GLU A 55 11.28 0.41 5.25
C GLU A 55 10.05 1.24 5.63
N ILE A 56 8.91 1.04 4.97
CA ILE A 56 7.68 1.80 5.24
C ILE A 56 6.76 0.99 6.15
N VAL A 57 6.29 -0.16 5.67
CA VAL A 57 5.25 -0.94 6.36
C VAL A 57 5.74 -1.41 7.73
N SER A 58 6.98 -1.89 7.81
CA SER A 58 7.58 -2.33 9.09
C SER A 58 7.63 -1.21 10.13
N ARG A 59 7.83 0.06 9.73
CA ARG A 59 7.90 1.21 10.63
C ARG A 59 6.53 1.70 11.05
N ILE A 60 5.57 1.73 10.12
CA ILE A 60 4.15 1.99 10.43
C ILE A 60 3.65 0.96 11.45
N ARG A 61 3.96 -0.33 11.24
CA ARG A 61 3.56 -1.40 12.16
C ARG A 61 4.12 -1.20 13.58
N LYS A 62 5.33 -0.67 13.73
CA LYS A 62 5.97 -0.37 15.03
C LYS A 62 5.28 0.76 15.80
N TRP A 63 4.54 1.64 15.12
CA TRP A 63 3.75 2.68 15.78
C TRP A 63 2.54 2.12 16.54
N GLY A 64 2.07 0.93 16.15
CA GLY A 64 1.04 0.19 16.88
C GLY A 64 -0.38 0.38 16.34
N LYS A 65 -1.13 -0.72 16.32
CA LYS A 65 -2.49 -0.79 15.75
C LYS A 65 -3.52 0.10 16.45
N ASP A 66 -3.25 0.46 17.70
CA ASP A 66 -4.15 1.29 18.51
C ASP A 66 -3.90 2.79 18.30
N ALA A 67 -2.77 3.16 17.68
CA ALA A 67 -2.38 4.54 17.43
C ALA A 67 -2.80 5.05 16.04
N ILE A 68 -2.93 4.17 15.05
CA ILE A 68 -3.17 4.55 13.66
C ILE A 68 -4.06 3.55 12.92
N ARG A 69 -4.85 4.05 11.96
CA ARG A 69 -5.51 3.25 10.92
C ARG A 69 -4.78 3.43 9.60
N VAL A 70 -4.59 2.33 8.88
CA VAL A 70 -3.75 2.28 7.69
C VAL A 70 -4.53 1.63 6.57
N LEU A 71 -4.47 2.24 5.39
CA LEU A 71 -4.86 1.66 4.11
C LEU A 71 -3.58 1.45 3.29
N ILE A 72 -3.35 0.23 2.79
CA ILE A 72 -2.27 -0.08 1.86
C ILE A 72 -2.89 -0.66 0.59
N MET A 73 -2.58 -0.07 -0.56
CA MET A 73 -3.00 -0.56 -1.88
C MET A 73 -2.16 0.08 -2.98
N PRO A 74 -1.94 -0.60 -4.12
CA PRO A 74 -1.70 0.07 -5.40
C PRO A 74 -2.94 0.87 -5.82
N ASP A 75 -2.76 1.88 -6.65
CA ASP A 75 -3.84 2.62 -7.30
C ASP A 75 -4.31 1.94 -8.60
N HIS A 76 -3.42 1.22 -9.30
CA HIS A 76 -3.74 0.39 -10.45
C HIS A 76 -2.83 -0.84 -10.60
N ALA A 77 -3.25 -1.77 -11.46
CA ALA A 77 -2.45 -2.92 -11.85
C ALA A 77 -1.57 -2.58 -13.05
N THR A 78 -0.28 -2.89 -12.97
CA THR A 78 0.67 -2.79 -14.08
C THR A 78 1.42 -4.12 -14.22
N PRO A 79 0.89 -5.10 -14.96
CA PRO A 79 1.51 -6.41 -15.08
C PRO A 79 2.81 -6.35 -15.88
N ILE A 80 3.89 -6.98 -15.38
CA ILE A 80 5.24 -6.99 -16.01
C ILE A 80 5.21 -7.45 -17.48
N LYS A 81 4.33 -8.41 -17.81
CA LYS A 81 4.18 -8.93 -19.18
C LYS A 81 3.53 -7.94 -20.13
N ILE A 82 2.68 -7.05 -19.60
CA ILE A 82 1.87 -6.09 -20.37
C ILE A 82 2.58 -4.73 -20.45
N LYS A 83 3.36 -4.36 -19.42
CA LYS A 83 4.15 -3.12 -19.34
C LYS A 83 3.31 -1.83 -19.47
N THR A 84 2.02 -1.94 -19.23
CA THR A 84 1.09 -0.82 -19.16
C THR A 84 -0.04 -1.16 -18.19
N HIS A 85 -0.82 -0.17 -17.83
CA HIS A 85 -1.88 -0.32 -16.85
C HIS A 85 -2.98 -1.23 -17.39
N THR A 86 -3.58 -1.99 -16.49
CA THR A 86 -4.78 -2.79 -16.77
C THR A 86 -5.90 -2.43 -15.80
N ASP A 87 -7.11 -2.87 -16.13
CA ASP A 87 -8.31 -2.76 -15.28
C ASP A 87 -8.46 -3.94 -14.32
N GLU A 88 -7.40 -4.76 -14.15
CA GLU A 88 -7.42 -5.85 -13.19
C GLU A 88 -7.54 -5.30 -11.75
N PRO A 89 -8.33 -5.97 -10.89
CA PRO A 89 -8.49 -5.52 -9.52
C PRO A 89 -7.19 -5.62 -8.73
N VAL A 90 -6.90 -4.62 -7.90
CA VAL A 90 -5.73 -4.57 -7.03
C VAL A 90 -6.08 -4.99 -5.59
N PRO A 91 -5.15 -5.63 -4.85
CA PRO A 91 -5.38 -5.96 -3.46
C PRO A 91 -5.28 -4.69 -2.60
N PHE A 92 -6.07 -4.64 -1.53
CA PHE A 92 -5.93 -3.61 -0.49
C PHE A 92 -5.95 -4.24 0.90
N MET A 93 -5.38 -3.55 1.88
CA MET A 93 -5.39 -3.93 3.28
C MET A 93 -5.83 -2.74 4.13
N LEU A 94 -6.79 -3.00 5.03
CA LEU A 94 -7.16 -2.09 6.10
C LEU A 94 -6.64 -2.66 7.42
N TRP A 95 -5.88 -1.86 8.16
CA TRP A 95 -5.25 -2.29 9.41
C TRP A 95 -5.37 -1.21 10.49
N GLY A 96 -5.48 -1.63 11.75
CA GLY A 96 -5.59 -0.74 12.90
C GLY A 96 -6.93 -0.86 13.63
N LYS A 97 -7.18 0.06 14.55
CA LYS A 97 -8.40 0.09 15.39
C LYS A 97 -9.68 0.11 14.54
N GLY A 98 -10.63 -0.76 14.89
CA GLY A 98 -11.94 -0.84 14.23
C GLY A 98 -11.98 -1.75 12.99
N PHE A 99 -10.90 -2.46 12.66
CA PHE A 99 -10.89 -3.47 11.61
C PHE A 99 -10.74 -4.87 12.18
N GLU A 100 -11.54 -5.80 11.67
CA GLU A 100 -11.47 -7.22 11.99
C GLU A 100 -10.69 -7.98 10.91
N ALA A 101 -9.88 -8.95 11.32
CA ALA A 101 -9.15 -9.79 10.39
C ALA A 101 -10.13 -10.72 9.66
N ASN A 102 -9.98 -10.83 8.33
CA ASN A 102 -10.82 -11.66 7.48
C ASN A 102 -10.20 -13.04 7.15
N GLY A 103 -9.14 -13.43 7.86
CA GLY A 103 -8.46 -14.72 7.68
C GLY A 103 -7.33 -14.74 6.64
N ALA A 104 -7.08 -13.64 5.91
CA ALA A 104 -5.88 -13.54 5.08
C ALA A 104 -4.60 -13.45 5.95
N GLU A 105 -3.57 -14.21 5.57
CA GLU A 105 -2.26 -14.27 6.23
C GLU A 105 -1.18 -13.51 5.43
N ARG A 106 -1.37 -13.32 4.12
CA ARG A 106 -0.44 -12.61 3.22
C ARG A 106 -1.15 -11.60 2.34
N PHE A 107 -0.45 -10.50 2.05
CA PHE A 107 -0.92 -9.47 1.14
C PHE A 107 -0.49 -9.79 -0.31
N THR A 108 -1.33 -10.56 -1.02
CA THR A 108 -1.14 -10.93 -2.43
C THR A 108 -2.48 -10.89 -3.16
N GLU A 109 -2.46 -10.79 -4.50
CA GLU A 109 -3.65 -10.79 -5.35
C GLU A 109 -4.48 -12.07 -5.19
N ALA A 110 -3.81 -13.23 -5.14
CA ALA A 110 -4.48 -14.53 -4.98
C ALA A 110 -5.19 -14.65 -3.62
N GLU A 111 -4.54 -14.17 -2.57
CA GLU A 111 -5.09 -14.25 -1.21
C GLU A 111 -6.21 -13.25 -1.00
N ALA A 112 -6.07 -12.02 -1.49
CA ALA A 112 -7.13 -11.01 -1.49
C ALA A 112 -8.38 -11.53 -2.22
N LYS A 113 -8.21 -12.12 -3.41
CA LYS A 113 -9.30 -12.76 -4.16
C LYS A 113 -9.97 -13.89 -3.35
N GLY A 114 -9.19 -14.67 -2.62
CA GLY A 114 -9.67 -15.76 -1.76
C GLY A 114 -10.56 -15.29 -0.61
N THR A 115 -10.43 -14.04 -0.15
CA THR A 115 -11.28 -13.49 0.93
C THR A 115 -12.73 -13.23 0.49
N GLY A 116 -12.97 -13.10 -0.82
CA GLY A 116 -14.27 -12.69 -1.36
C GLY A 116 -14.69 -11.25 -1.03
N PHE A 117 -13.83 -10.47 -0.36
CA PHE A 117 -14.13 -9.07 -0.04
C PHE A 117 -13.70 -8.16 -1.20
N PHE A 118 -14.68 -7.60 -1.89
CA PHE A 118 -14.49 -6.77 -3.07
C PHE A 118 -15.25 -5.44 -2.94
N ILE A 119 -14.63 -4.36 -3.39
CA ILE A 119 -15.24 -3.03 -3.48
C ILE A 119 -15.17 -2.62 -4.94
N ASP A 120 -16.32 -2.58 -5.60
CA ASP A 120 -16.44 -2.31 -7.04
C ASP A 120 -16.01 -0.86 -7.35
N GLU A 121 -16.57 0.08 -6.58
CA GLU A 121 -16.24 1.49 -6.69
C GLU A 121 -15.08 1.85 -5.75
N GLY A 122 -13.84 1.80 -6.25
CA GLY A 122 -12.63 2.00 -5.45
C GLY A 122 -12.59 3.29 -4.62
N TYR A 123 -13.26 4.36 -5.06
CA TYR A 123 -13.36 5.61 -4.30
C TYR A 123 -14.06 5.44 -2.93
N ASN A 124 -14.84 4.38 -2.74
CA ASN A 124 -15.49 4.05 -1.46
C ASN A 124 -14.52 3.46 -0.41
N ILE A 125 -13.30 3.04 -0.78
CA ILE A 125 -12.31 2.48 0.14
C ILE A 125 -11.90 3.53 1.21
N MET A 126 -11.74 4.78 0.81
CA MET A 126 -11.40 5.86 1.76
C MET A 126 -12.49 6.04 2.84
N GLY A 127 -13.75 5.87 2.46
CA GLY A 127 -14.86 5.86 3.41
C GLY A 127 -14.74 4.77 4.47
N LYS A 128 -14.20 3.59 4.11
CA LYS A 128 -13.90 2.50 5.07
C LYS A 128 -12.75 2.88 6.01
N LEU A 129 -11.74 3.60 5.50
CA LEU A 129 -10.58 4.04 6.30
C LEU A 129 -10.95 5.05 7.38
N ILE A 130 -11.76 6.06 7.05
CA ILE A 130 -12.02 7.20 7.96
C ILE A 130 -13.20 6.96 8.89
N ARG A 131 -14.17 6.13 8.51
CA ARG A 131 -15.38 5.92 9.31
C ARG A 131 -15.06 5.02 10.50
N MET A 132 -15.29 5.52 11.72
CA MET A 132 -15.26 4.70 12.92
C MET A 132 -16.64 4.04 13.05
N SER A 133 -16.67 2.71 13.01
CA SER A 133 -17.84 1.89 13.36
C SER A 133 -18.02 1.82 14.86
#